data_AF-A0A2G3LJT2-F1
#
_entry.id   AF-A0A2G3LJT2-F1
#
_cell.length_a   1.000
_cell.length_b   1.000
_cell.length_c   1.000
_cell.angle_alpha   90.00
_cell.angle_beta   90.00
_cell.angle_gamma   90.00
#
_symmetry.space_group_name_H-M   'P 1'
#
loop_
_entity.id
_entity.type
_entity.pdbx_description
1 polymer ?
#
loop_
_entity_poly.entity_id
_entity_poly.type
_entity_poly.pdbx_seq_one_letter_code
_entity_poly.pdbx_strand_id
1 'polypeptide(L)'
;MMISITSLEELEEFLGEKLDQFASGPPIAHPGLRLSQVCKQVVLDIRNGNATAVRVACRVITEDPRMPFGKLIKSAFARALKQRADLLSEMQRHGLTAKTVALLELDFCPRETEDYCKLIKKFDPAELLARIEDVLATDAKSRMLLQSLIADGARRTAAN
;
A
#
# COMPACT_ATOMS: atom_id res chain seq x y z
N MET A 1 14.63 -8.34 10.09
CA MET A 1 15.23 -8.93 8.87
C MET A 1 14.28 -8.64 7.72
N MET A 2 14.71 -7.97 6.64
CA MET A 2 13.83 -7.71 5.49
C MET A 2 13.68 -8.99 4.67
N ILE A 3 12.44 -9.49 4.56
CA ILE A 3 12.13 -10.69 3.78
C ILE A 3 12.23 -10.36 2.30
N SER A 4 12.96 -11.20 1.55
CA SER A 4 13.12 -11.10 0.11
C SER A 4 12.27 -12.16 -0.56
N ILE A 5 11.43 -11.74 -1.50
CA ILE A 5 10.53 -12.58 -2.27
C ILE A 5 10.91 -12.41 -3.73
N THR A 6 11.23 -13.50 -4.40
CA THR A 6 11.73 -13.55 -5.78
C THR A 6 10.80 -14.31 -6.73
N SER A 7 9.88 -15.09 -6.16
CA SER A 7 8.94 -15.95 -6.87
C SER A 7 7.50 -15.81 -6.32
N LEU A 8 6.53 -16.32 -7.09
CA LEU A 8 5.13 -16.34 -6.66
C LEU A 8 4.94 -17.24 -5.45
N GLU A 9 5.59 -18.41 -5.43
CA GLU A 9 5.51 -19.38 -4.33
C GLU A 9 6.00 -18.77 -3.01
N GLU A 10 7.12 -18.03 -3.04
CA GLU A 10 7.63 -17.31 -1.87
C GLU A 10 6.64 -16.24 -1.40
N LEU A 11 5.92 -15.59 -2.32
CA LEU A 11 4.87 -14.63 -1.96
C LEU A 11 3.67 -15.34 -1.32
N GLU A 12 3.26 -16.48 -1.84
CA GLU A 12 2.17 -17.29 -1.28
C GLU A 12 2.51 -17.80 0.12
N GLU A 13 3.73 -18.29 0.33
CA GLU A 13 4.23 -18.74 1.63
C GLU A 13 4.26 -17.59 2.64
N PHE A 14 4.83 -16.44 2.23
CA PHE A 14 4.84 -15.22 3.03
C PHE A 14 3.43 -14.76 3.43
N LEU A 15 2.47 -14.86 2.50
CA LEU A 15 1.08 -14.51 2.75
C LEU A 15 0.30 -15.64 3.45
N GLY A 16 0.83 -16.86 3.54
CA GLY A 16 0.06 -18.02 4.00
C GLY A 16 -1.21 -18.28 3.18
N GLU A 17 -1.22 -17.85 1.90
CA GLU A 17 -2.41 -17.86 1.06
C GLU A 17 -2.06 -18.12 -0.41
N LYS A 18 -2.85 -18.98 -1.07
CA LYS A 18 -2.70 -19.29 -2.49
C LYS A 18 -3.26 -18.17 -3.38
N LEU A 19 -2.48 -17.82 -4.41
CA LEU A 19 -2.78 -16.74 -5.34
C LEU A 19 -3.18 -17.25 -6.72
N ASP A 20 -3.42 -18.56 -6.86
CA ASP A 20 -3.85 -19.20 -8.11
C ASP A 20 -5.09 -18.53 -8.74
N GLN A 21 -6.00 -18.00 -7.92
CA GLN A 21 -7.18 -17.27 -8.38
C GLN A 21 -6.85 -15.99 -9.19
N PHE A 22 -5.65 -15.45 -9.01
CA PHE A 22 -5.13 -14.28 -9.71
C PHE A 22 -4.17 -14.65 -10.85
N ALA A 23 -3.88 -15.93 -11.04
CA ALA A 23 -3.08 -16.40 -12.16
C ALA A 23 -3.95 -16.41 -13.43
N SER A 24 -4.04 -15.25 -14.10
CA SER A 24 -4.76 -15.12 -15.37
C SER A 24 -3.78 -15.16 -16.55
N GLY A 25 -4.11 -15.93 -17.60
CA GLY A 25 -3.36 -15.96 -18.86
C GLY A 25 -2.36 -17.12 -19.00
N PRO A 26 -1.52 -17.09 -20.06
CA PRO A 26 -0.60 -18.18 -20.35
C PRO A 26 0.51 -18.29 -19.30
N PRO A 27 1.06 -19.50 -19.06
CA PRO A 27 2.16 -19.69 -18.12
C PRO A 27 3.39 -18.86 -18.51
N ILE A 28 3.95 -18.14 -17.53
CA ILE A 28 5.23 -17.44 -17.68
C ILE A 28 6.31 -18.20 -16.91
N ALA A 29 7.37 -18.60 -17.61
CA ALA A 29 8.49 -19.36 -17.02
C ALA A 29 9.38 -18.52 -16.09
N HIS A 30 9.46 -17.19 -16.29
CA HIS A 30 10.33 -16.33 -15.47
C HIS A 30 9.65 -15.94 -14.15
N PRO A 31 10.22 -16.29 -12.97
CA PRO A 31 9.56 -16.17 -11.67
C PRO A 31 9.12 -14.74 -11.34
N GLY A 32 10.02 -13.76 -11.52
CA GLY A 32 9.70 -12.36 -11.26
C GLY A 32 8.67 -11.75 -12.22
N LEU A 33 8.58 -12.24 -13.47
CA LEU A 33 7.57 -11.76 -14.43
C LEU A 33 6.21 -12.38 -14.12
N ARG A 34 6.17 -13.67 -13.76
CA ARG A 34 4.96 -14.35 -13.32
C ARG A 34 4.38 -13.72 -12.05
N LEU A 35 5.22 -13.45 -11.04
CA LEU A 35 4.81 -12.70 -9.84
C LEU A 35 4.22 -11.34 -10.21
N SER A 36 4.91 -10.58 -11.06
CA SER A 36 4.44 -9.26 -11.50
C SER A 36 3.09 -9.32 -12.24
N GLN A 37 2.87 -10.35 -13.06
CA GLN A 37 1.58 -10.59 -13.72
C GLN A 37 0.47 -10.88 -12.71
N VAL A 38 0.70 -11.76 -11.73
CA VAL A 38 -0.27 -12.03 -10.67
C VAL A 38 -0.59 -10.76 -9.89
N CYS A 39 0.41 -9.95 -9.54
CA CYS A 39 0.16 -8.66 -8.87
C CYS A 39 -0.63 -7.68 -9.74
N LYS A 40 -0.47 -7.69 -11.08
CA LYS A 40 -1.32 -6.90 -11.98
C LYS A 40 -2.77 -7.38 -11.93
N GLN A 41 -3.01 -8.68 -11.85
CA GLN A 41 -4.37 -9.20 -11.70
C GLN A 41 -4.99 -8.82 -10.35
N VAL A 42 -4.21 -8.89 -9.25
CA VAL A 42 -4.64 -8.40 -7.93
C VAL A 42 -5.11 -6.94 -8.00
N VAL A 43 -4.41 -6.07 -8.74
CA VAL A 43 -4.84 -4.66 -8.95
C VAL A 43 -6.21 -4.56 -9.61
N LEU A 44 -6.48 -5.39 -10.63
CA LEU A 44 -7.78 -5.41 -11.31
C LEU A 44 -8.88 -5.90 -10.37
N ASP A 45 -8.59 -6.95 -9.61
CA ASP A 45 -9.55 -7.58 -8.71
C ASP A 45 -9.90 -6.68 -7.51
N ILE A 46 -8.94 -5.88 -7.01
CA ILE A 46 -9.24 -4.82 -6.03
C ILE A 46 -10.31 -3.88 -6.58
N ARG A 47 -10.16 -3.42 -7.82
CA ARG A 47 -11.11 -2.50 -8.45
C ARG A 47 -12.50 -3.12 -8.60
N ASN A 48 -12.55 -4.43 -8.82
CA ASN A 48 -13.79 -5.21 -8.89
C ASN A 48 -14.37 -5.53 -7.51
N GLY A 49 -13.67 -5.21 -6.43
CA GLY A 49 -14.13 -5.37 -5.05
C GLY A 49 -13.85 -6.73 -4.44
N ASN A 50 -12.87 -7.46 -4.97
CA ASN A 50 -12.42 -8.72 -4.40
C ASN A 50 -11.73 -8.47 -3.04
N ALA A 51 -12.36 -8.92 -1.95
CA ALA A 51 -11.85 -8.75 -0.59
C ALA A 51 -10.49 -9.44 -0.36
N THR A 52 -10.24 -10.57 -1.03
CA THR A 52 -8.96 -11.27 -0.97
C THR A 52 -7.86 -10.45 -1.63
N ALA A 53 -8.12 -9.85 -2.79
CA ALA A 53 -7.16 -8.97 -3.46
C ALA A 53 -6.82 -7.74 -2.60
N VAL A 54 -7.81 -7.17 -1.90
CA VAL A 54 -7.62 -6.10 -0.92
C VAL A 54 -6.72 -6.54 0.23
N ARG A 55 -6.97 -7.72 0.82
CA ARG A 55 -6.15 -8.29 1.91
C ARG A 55 -4.69 -8.49 1.47
N VAL A 56 -4.47 -9.10 0.31
CA VAL A 56 -3.13 -9.33 -0.26
C VAL A 56 -2.38 -8.01 -0.43
N ALA A 57 -3.01 -7.02 -1.07
CA ALA A 57 -2.38 -5.72 -1.28
C ALA A 57 -2.06 -4.98 0.02
N CYS A 58 -2.95 -5.04 1.02
CA CYS A 58 -2.68 -4.46 2.33
C CYS A 58 -1.46 -5.10 2.98
N ARG A 59 -1.40 -6.44 3.05
CA ARG A 59 -0.27 -7.15 3.66
C ARG A 59 1.05 -6.85 2.98
N VAL A 60 1.07 -6.84 1.65
CA VAL A 60 2.28 -6.50 0.87
C VAL A 60 2.75 -5.06 1.15
N ILE A 61 1.83 -4.11 1.31
CA ILE A 61 2.20 -2.73 1.64
C ILE A 61 2.72 -2.64 3.08
N THR A 62 1.98 -3.20 4.05
CA THR A 62 2.27 -3.02 5.48
C THR A 62 3.50 -3.79 5.94
N GLU A 63 3.69 -5.01 5.44
CA GLU A 63 4.82 -5.86 5.82
C GLU A 63 6.05 -5.63 4.92
N ASP A 64 5.86 -4.94 3.78
CA ASP A 64 6.92 -4.36 2.94
C ASP A 64 8.05 -5.32 2.51
N PRO A 65 7.75 -6.52 1.96
CA PRO A 65 8.78 -7.41 1.47
C PRO A 65 9.54 -6.80 0.29
N ARG A 66 10.80 -7.18 0.12
CA ARG A 66 11.57 -6.86 -1.09
C ARG A 66 11.12 -7.79 -2.22
N MET A 67 10.70 -7.21 -3.34
CA MET A 67 10.16 -7.98 -4.48
C MET A 67 10.67 -7.45 -5.82
N PRO A 68 10.74 -8.28 -6.87
CA PRO A 68 10.86 -7.82 -8.25
C PRO A 68 9.81 -6.77 -8.56
N PHE A 69 10.24 -5.61 -9.07
CA PHE A 69 9.36 -4.47 -9.35
C PHE A 69 8.55 -3.98 -8.14
N GLY A 70 8.99 -4.27 -6.91
CA GLY A 70 8.21 -4.05 -5.69
C GLY A 70 7.71 -2.61 -5.53
N LYS A 71 8.53 -1.61 -5.89
CA LYS A 71 8.13 -0.19 -5.90
C LYS A 71 6.92 0.06 -6.81
N LEU A 72 6.93 -0.49 -8.03
CA LEU A 72 5.85 -0.32 -9.00
C LEU A 72 4.58 -1.08 -8.58
N ILE A 73 4.74 -2.30 -8.08
CA ILE A 73 3.65 -3.15 -7.58
C ILE A 73 2.93 -2.47 -6.42
N LYS A 74 3.69 -2.01 -5.41
CA LYS A 74 3.16 -1.33 -4.23
C LYS A 74 2.45 -0.02 -4.56
N SER A 75 3.03 0.81 -5.43
CA SER A 75 2.36 2.00 -5.98
C SER A 75 1.06 1.65 -6.72
N ALA A 76 1.01 0.54 -7.46
CA ALA A 76 -0.20 0.12 -8.15
C ALA A 76 -1.29 -0.36 -7.17
N PHE A 77 -0.90 -1.13 -6.15
CA PHE A 77 -1.79 -1.53 -5.05
C PHE A 77 -2.37 -0.32 -4.32
N ALA A 78 -1.55 0.62 -3.87
CA ALA A 78 -2.04 1.80 -3.16
C ALA A 78 -3.03 2.63 -3.98
N ARG A 79 -2.76 2.81 -5.29
CA ARG A 79 -3.69 3.50 -6.20
C ARG A 79 -5.00 2.74 -6.39
N ALA A 80 -4.96 1.42 -6.47
CA ALA A 80 -6.17 0.60 -6.57
C ALA A 80 -6.99 0.62 -5.28
N LEU A 81 -6.33 0.45 -4.13
CA LEU A 81 -6.97 0.53 -2.81
C LEU A 81 -7.61 1.90 -2.59
N LYS A 82 -6.99 2.99 -3.06
CA LYS A 82 -7.56 4.35 -2.94
C LYS A 82 -8.91 4.48 -3.65
N GLN A 83 -9.09 3.78 -4.77
CA GLN A 83 -10.35 3.77 -5.52
C GLN A 83 -11.45 2.99 -4.81
N ARG A 84 -11.07 2.07 -3.89
CA ARG A 84 -11.97 1.19 -3.14
C ARG A 84 -11.69 1.26 -1.64
N ALA A 85 -11.47 2.47 -1.12
CA ALA A 85 -11.12 2.67 0.28
C ALA A 85 -12.25 2.26 1.23
N ASP A 86 -13.48 2.21 0.74
CA ASP A 86 -14.68 1.69 1.39
C ASP A 86 -14.57 0.20 1.77
N LEU A 87 -13.74 -0.57 1.06
CA LEU A 87 -13.55 -2.00 1.33
C LEU A 87 -12.50 -2.29 2.41
N LEU A 88 -11.77 -1.27 2.87
CA LEU A 88 -10.72 -1.45 3.86
C LEU A 88 -11.35 -1.54 5.24
N SER A 89 -11.04 -2.61 5.97
CA SER A 89 -11.32 -2.70 7.40
C SER A 89 -10.53 -1.65 8.19
N GLU A 90 -10.99 -1.35 9.41
CA GLU A 90 -10.30 -0.43 10.31
C GLU A 90 -8.86 -0.86 10.58
N MET A 91 -8.62 -2.15 10.87
CA MET A 91 -7.29 -2.71 11.07
C MET A 91 -6.37 -2.49 9.85
N GLN A 92 -6.89 -2.65 8.63
CA GLN A 92 -6.12 -2.41 7.41
C GLN A 92 -5.80 -0.92 7.24
N ARG A 93 -6.76 -0.02 7.49
CA ARG A 93 -6.51 1.44 7.46
C ARG A 93 -5.44 1.84 8.46
N HIS A 94 -5.51 1.32 9.70
CA HIS A 94 -4.51 1.56 10.74
C HIS A 94 -3.11 1.10 10.29
N GLY A 95 -3.00 -0.13 9.75
CA GLY A 95 -1.73 -0.66 9.26
C GLY A 95 -1.15 0.15 8.11
N LEU A 96 -1.98 0.56 7.16
CA LEU A 96 -1.57 1.41 6.03
C LEU A 96 -1.10 2.79 6.50
N THR A 97 -1.80 3.41 7.45
CA THR A 97 -1.39 4.69 8.04
C THR A 97 -0.06 4.56 8.78
N ALA A 98 0.07 3.57 9.67
CA ALA A 98 1.31 3.32 10.40
C ALA A 98 2.49 3.08 9.45
N LYS A 99 2.29 2.29 8.39
CA LYS A 99 3.33 2.08 7.37
C LYS A 99 3.70 3.37 6.64
N THR A 100 2.71 4.18 6.27
CA THR A 100 2.94 5.45 5.56
C THR A 100 3.73 6.43 6.43
N VAL A 101 3.35 6.55 7.70
CA VAL A 101 4.07 7.36 8.70
C VAL A 101 5.52 6.91 8.81
N ALA A 102 5.77 5.61 8.99
CA ALA A 102 7.12 5.08 9.08
C ALA A 102 7.97 5.38 7.83
N LEU A 103 7.37 5.49 6.63
CA LEU A 103 8.10 5.88 5.41
C LEU A 103 8.35 7.38 5.31
N LEU A 104 7.53 8.23 5.94
CA LEU A 104 7.72 9.68 5.97
C LEU A 104 8.87 10.10 6.90
N GLU A 105 9.17 9.29 7.92
CA GLU A 105 10.25 9.52 8.89
C GLU A 105 11.63 9.05 8.39
N LEU A 106 11.70 8.42 7.23
CA LEU A 106 12.97 8.04 6.62
C LEU A 106 13.72 9.28 6.12
N ASP A 107 15.05 9.20 6.15
CA ASP A 107 15.97 10.23 5.62
C ASP A 107 15.92 10.39 4.09
N PHE A 108 15.09 9.60 3.42
CA PHE A 108 14.75 9.73 2.01
C PHE A 108 13.28 9.38 1.84
N CYS A 109 12.63 9.91 0.80
CA CYS A 109 11.25 9.54 0.48
C CYS A 109 11.21 8.40 -0.56
N PRO A 110 10.78 7.16 -0.20
CA PRO A 110 10.47 6.13 -1.19
C PRO A 110 9.45 6.60 -2.23
N ARG A 111 9.48 5.96 -3.40
CA ARG A 111 8.66 6.38 -4.55
C ARG A 111 7.17 6.20 -4.27
N GLU A 112 6.84 5.11 -3.60
CA GLU A 112 5.49 4.66 -3.27
C GLU A 112 4.84 5.50 -2.16
N THR A 113 5.62 6.20 -1.34
CA THR A 113 5.13 6.99 -0.20
C THR A 113 4.09 8.02 -0.62
N GLU A 114 4.25 8.64 -1.79
CA GLU A 114 3.29 9.60 -2.31
C GLU A 114 1.91 8.96 -2.63
N ASP A 115 1.91 7.75 -3.20
CA ASP A 115 0.66 7.03 -3.46
C ASP A 115 0.01 6.57 -2.15
N TYR A 116 0.81 6.23 -1.14
CA TYR A 116 0.33 5.86 0.18
C TYR A 116 -0.31 7.05 0.89
N CYS A 117 0.32 8.23 0.86
CA CYS A 117 -0.26 9.47 1.36
C CYS A 117 -1.61 9.76 0.68
N LYS A 118 -1.69 9.60 -0.64
CA LYS A 118 -2.96 9.78 -1.39
C LYS A 118 -4.04 8.78 -1.00
N LEU A 119 -3.67 7.56 -0.58
CA LEU A 119 -4.58 6.54 -0.08
C LEU A 119 -5.10 6.91 1.30
N ILE A 120 -4.23 7.19 2.27
CA ILE A 120 -4.66 7.44 3.65
C ILE A 120 -5.47 8.73 3.81
N LYS A 121 -5.33 9.69 2.88
CA LYS A 121 -6.27 10.84 2.73
C LYS A 121 -7.73 10.45 2.51
N LYS A 122 -8.04 9.18 2.22
CA LYS A 122 -9.43 8.70 2.11
C LYS A 122 -10.01 8.25 3.45
N PHE A 123 -9.18 8.08 4.48
CA PHE A 123 -9.63 7.60 5.77
C PHE A 123 -10.25 8.73 6.60
N ASP A 124 -10.73 8.40 7.79
CA ASP A 124 -11.28 9.38 8.71
C ASP A 124 -10.25 10.50 8.99
N PRO A 125 -10.61 11.78 8.81
CA PRO A 125 -9.65 12.86 8.90
C PRO A 125 -9.21 13.15 10.34
N ALA A 126 -10.06 12.91 11.35
CA ALA A 126 -9.70 13.11 12.76
C ALA A 126 -8.71 12.03 13.22
N GLU A 127 -9.00 10.77 12.88
CA GLU A 127 -8.12 9.64 13.17
C GLU A 127 -6.77 9.77 12.45
N LEU A 128 -6.78 10.23 11.19
CA LEU A 128 -5.55 10.48 10.44
C LEU A 128 -4.70 11.57 11.11
N LEU A 129 -5.30 12.70 11.48
CA LEU A 129 -4.58 13.81 12.12
C LEU A 129 -3.90 13.37 13.41
N ALA A 130 -4.63 12.66 14.29
CA ALA A 130 -4.10 12.15 15.54
C ALA A 130 -2.88 11.22 15.37
N ARG A 131 -2.76 10.55 14.21
CA ARG A 131 -1.64 9.65 13.91
C ARG A 131 -0.45 10.33 13.23
N ILE A 132 -0.62 11.53 12.69
CA ILE A 132 0.43 12.24 11.94
C ILE A 132 0.99 13.47 12.66
N GLU A 133 0.42 13.83 13.82
CA GLU A 133 0.80 15.03 14.58
C GLU A 133 2.27 15.00 15.04
N ASP A 134 2.74 13.85 15.49
CA ASP A 134 4.10 13.67 16.03
C ASP A 134 5.15 13.24 14.98
N VAL A 135 4.78 13.21 13.70
CA VAL A 135 5.64 12.64 12.65
C VAL A 135 6.78 13.57 12.29
N LEU A 136 8.02 13.05 12.37
CA LEU A 136 9.23 13.82 12.12
C LEU A 136 9.82 13.52 10.74
N ALA A 137 9.38 14.25 9.72
CA ALA A 137 9.92 14.12 8.36
C ALA A 137 11.23 14.93 8.16
N THR A 138 12.34 14.23 7.93
CA THR A 138 13.67 14.83 7.69
C THR A 138 13.97 15.08 6.21
N ASP A 139 13.40 14.28 5.31
CA ASP A 139 13.49 14.50 3.86
C ASP A 139 12.57 15.63 3.37
N ALA A 140 13.01 16.39 2.37
CA ALA A 140 12.27 17.53 1.84
C ALA A 140 10.93 17.12 1.20
N LYS A 141 10.90 16.01 0.45
CA LYS A 141 9.67 15.52 -0.16
C LYS A 141 8.74 14.94 0.91
N SER A 142 9.26 14.21 1.89
CA SER A 142 8.47 13.71 3.02
C SER A 142 7.81 14.86 3.80
N ARG A 143 8.53 15.97 4.07
CA ARG A 143 7.95 17.17 4.70
C ARG A 143 6.80 17.76 3.90
N MET A 144 6.97 17.91 2.58
CA MET A 144 5.91 18.42 1.70
C MET A 144 4.66 17.50 1.73
N LEU A 145 4.87 16.19 1.72
CA LEU A 145 3.76 15.22 1.79
C LEU A 145 3.06 15.28 3.15
N LEU A 146 3.79 15.36 4.25
CA LEU A 146 3.23 15.49 5.60
C LEU A 146 2.39 16.77 5.75
N GLN A 147 2.93 17.92 5.31
CA GLN A 147 2.17 19.18 5.30
C GLN A 147 0.89 19.08 4.47
N SER A 148 0.95 18.38 3.33
CA SER A 148 -0.22 18.13 2.49
C SER A 148 -1.25 17.21 3.16
N LEU A 149 -0.84 16.29 4.02
CA LEU A 149 -1.74 15.44 4.82
C LEU A 149 -2.42 16.26 5.91
N ILE A 150 -1.66 17.04 6.68
CA ILE A 150 -2.18 17.90 7.75
C ILE A 150 -3.20 18.91 7.20
N ALA A 151 -2.86 19.62 6.12
CA ALA A 151 -3.76 20.59 5.49
C ALA A 151 -5.04 19.94 4.94
N ASP A 152 -4.97 18.70 4.45
CA ASP A 152 -6.15 17.97 3.97
C ASP A 152 -7.05 17.51 5.13
N GLY A 153 -6.45 16.94 6.19
CA GLY A 153 -7.16 16.52 7.39
C GLY A 153 -7.87 17.69 8.08
N ALA A 154 -7.19 18.83 8.24
CA ALA A 154 -7.76 20.04 8.85
C ALA A 154 -8.96 20.59 8.05
N ARG A 155 -8.87 20.59 6.71
CA ARG A 155 -9.99 21.03 5.86
C ARG A 155 -11.20 20.09 5.95
N ARG A 156 -10.96 18.77 6.01
CA ARG A 156 -12.03 17.77 6.06
C ARG A 156 -12.71 17.68 7.42
N THR A 157 -11.96 17.88 8.51
CA THR A 157 -12.53 17.98 9.86
C THR A 157 -13.39 19.23 10.03
N ALA A 158 -12.99 20.37 9.46
CA ALA A 158 -13.78 21.61 9.51
C ALA A 158 -15.06 21.59 8.65
N ALA A 159 -15.18 20.64 7.72
CA ALA A 159 -16.33 20.52 6.81
C ALA A 159 -17.40 19.52 7.28
N ASN A 160 -17.12 18.79 8.36
CA ASN A 160 -18.02 17.82 9.00
C ASN A 160 -18.57 18.39 10.30
#